data_AF-A0A1Y1YTX6-F1
#
_entry.id   AF-A0A1Y1YTX6-F1
#
_cell.length_a   1.000
_cell.length_b   1.000
_cell.length_c   1.000
_cell.angle_alpha   90.00
_cell.angle_beta   90.00
_cell.angle_gamma   90.00
#
_symmetry.space_group_name_H-M   'P 1'
#
loop_
_entity.id
_entity.type
_entity.pdbx_description
1 polymer ?
#
loop_
_entity_poly.entity_id
_entity_poly.type
_entity_poly.pdbx_seq_one_letter_code
_entity_poly.pdbx_strand_id
1 'polypeptide(L)'
;MGSKNLALWAFLLFSPAFALLNDEFGATFRSTGDFVPADFWALVTKHCASELTDISSCSPDNHDIKLRTPFAQAYTQCFFGVFEKYFSCPDIVGGNDKQTLIPTGFIQVANFTASKGCAFPAPAPIFQDACTWDVDEIPRSKCCKLGDKEPCGQQNLNLMYCQMQAAEQYVRCTNAQSSKPGTNSTLCVTENAEKATWLPKEYLVYSGAASCPRAGKVLLYLGISNLIAFVSALLSNTQVWKGLFSSTKEYEITEVRVNFLSIFISIGTHISIPFIMGIIIEKQGYTVNWIQQVLIWTIRPRVAPIIAILGLINASWMEIAINEMVADLLFSAPAGAFAIFAAFFPNKTTNPAKPAIYTVFHAGGIIMLIPCVIIVLALLIGALNKCAPIRAFKYPAQDLWRLISNPVRKIRGKEQLEKKSVDMAQFKGWFYIFFGLGIILYIGSWMVWASFLKMAGDLYCPAKLDKLAAVLFAYPVALNAVRVFVQAF
;
A
#
# COMPACT_ATOMS: atom_id res chain seq x y z
N MET A 1 7.78 -10.35 29.94
CA MET A 1 8.25 -10.20 28.56
C MET A 1 9.43 -9.22 28.56
N GLY A 2 10.63 -9.69 28.23
CA GLY A 2 11.87 -8.91 28.35
C GLY A 2 12.03 -7.87 27.24
N SER A 3 12.74 -6.77 27.53
CA SER A 3 12.99 -5.64 26.61
C SER A 3 13.66 -6.04 25.29
N LYS A 4 14.35 -7.18 25.24
CA LYS A 4 14.99 -7.72 24.03
C LYS A 4 14.00 -8.04 22.91
N ASN A 5 12.74 -8.39 23.23
CA ASN A 5 11.75 -8.74 22.20
C ASN A 5 11.16 -7.49 21.52
N LEU A 6 11.12 -6.33 22.20
CA LEU A 6 10.49 -5.12 21.64
C LEU A 6 11.32 -4.50 20.51
N ALA A 7 12.65 -4.52 20.66
CA ALA A 7 13.58 -4.08 19.62
C ALA A 7 13.48 -4.97 18.37
N LEU A 8 13.29 -6.28 18.55
CA LEU A 8 13.09 -7.24 17.46
C LEU A 8 11.80 -6.94 16.68
N TRP A 9 10.70 -6.61 17.36
CA TRP A 9 9.44 -6.22 16.69
C TRP A 9 9.54 -4.89 15.93
N ALA A 10 10.24 -3.90 16.48
CA ALA A 10 10.52 -2.66 15.76
C ALA A 10 11.37 -2.94 14.51
N PHE A 11 12.42 -3.77 14.63
CA PHE A 11 13.25 -4.18 13.50
C PHE A 11 12.46 -4.96 12.44
N LEU A 12 11.54 -5.84 12.84
CA LEU A 12 10.70 -6.62 11.92
C LEU A 12 9.68 -5.75 11.16
N LEU A 13 9.19 -4.67 11.75
CA LEU A 13 8.29 -3.72 11.06
C LEU A 13 9.01 -2.85 10.02
N PHE A 14 10.32 -2.59 10.21
CA PHE A 14 11.14 -1.83 9.25
C PHE A 14 11.92 -2.72 8.28
N SER A 15 12.15 -4.00 8.61
CA SER A 15 12.85 -4.99 7.78
C SER A 15 12.37 -5.06 6.32
N PRO A 16 11.05 -5.07 6.01
CA PRO A 16 10.62 -5.10 4.61
C PRO A 16 10.95 -3.79 3.85
N ALA A 17 11.02 -2.65 4.53
CA ALA A 17 11.50 -1.40 3.92
C ALA A 17 13.02 -1.44 3.67
N PHE A 18 13.79 -2.11 4.54
CA PHE A 18 15.22 -2.35 4.33
C PHE A 18 15.51 -3.41 3.26
N ALA A 19 14.65 -4.42 3.10
CA ALA A 19 14.73 -5.38 1.99
C ALA A 19 14.42 -4.70 0.64
N LEU A 20 13.56 -3.67 0.62
CA LEU A 20 13.38 -2.78 -0.54
C LEU A 20 14.57 -1.81 -0.74
N LEU A 21 15.34 -1.48 0.31
CA LEU A 21 16.53 -0.62 0.23
C LEU A 21 17.77 -1.40 -0.24
N ASN A 22 17.85 -2.68 0.08
CA ASN A 22 18.83 -3.59 -0.50
C ASN A 22 18.25 -4.14 -1.81
N ASP A 23 18.28 -3.32 -2.86
CA ASP A 23 18.21 -3.82 -4.23
C ASP A 23 19.29 -4.91 -4.38
N GLU A 24 18.87 -6.18 -4.29
CA GLU A 24 19.68 -7.35 -4.66
C GLU A 24 20.07 -7.34 -6.14
N PHE A 25 19.61 -6.34 -6.91
CA PHE A 25 20.08 -6.03 -8.24
C PHE A 25 21.42 -5.26 -8.26
N GLY A 26 22.25 -5.44 -7.23
CA GLY A 26 23.70 -5.22 -7.30
C GLY A 26 24.43 -6.19 -8.24
N ALA A 27 23.74 -6.72 -9.26
CA ALA A 27 24.38 -7.40 -10.37
C ALA A 27 25.31 -6.38 -11.03
N THR A 28 26.60 -6.64 -10.92
CA THR A 28 27.65 -5.90 -11.60
C THR A 28 27.53 -6.21 -13.09
N PHE A 29 26.58 -5.57 -13.78
CA PHE A 29 26.44 -5.65 -15.22
C PHE A 29 27.72 -5.10 -15.86
N ARG A 30 28.54 -5.98 -16.42
CA ARG A 30 29.74 -5.57 -17.19
C ARG A 30 29.36 -5.34 -18.65
N SER A 31 30.17 -4.53 -19.30
CA SER A 31 30.01 -3.97 -20.65
C SER A 31 29.97 -5.04 -21.76
N THR A 32 28.82 -5.26 -22.39
CA THR A 32 28.77 -5.69 -23.80
C THR A 32 29.11 -4.48 -24.68
N GLY A 33 29.46 -4.67 -25.95
CA GLY A 33 29.54 -3.55 -26.91
C GLY A 33 28.22 -2.77 -26.98
N ASP A 34 28.26 -1.58 -27.58
CA ASP A 34 27.14 -0.63 -27.67
C ASP A 34 25.75 -1.30 -27.67
N PHE A 35 24.91 -1.00 -26.67
CA PHE A 35 23.54 -1.52 -26.60
C PHE A 35 22.78 -1.07 -27.85
N VAL A 36 22.37 -2.03 -28.69
CA VAL A 36 21.56 -1.78 -29.88
C VAL A 36 20.12 -2.22 -29.59
N PRO A 37 19.17 -1.27 -29.43
CA PRO A 37 17.76 -1.56 -29.18
C PRO A 37 17.15 -2.62 -30.10
N ALA A 38 17.42 -2.51 -31.40
CA ALA A 38 16.86 -3.42 -32.40
C ALA A 38 17.32 -4.88 -32.20
N ASP A 39 18.59 -5.08 -31.87
CA ASP A 39 19.16 -6.41 -31.64
C ASP A 39 18.61 -7.03 -30.35
N PHE A 40 18.49 -6.22 -29.30
CA PHE A 40 17.88 -6.63 -28.04
C PHE A 40 16.43 -7.10 -28.25
N TRP A 41 15.63 -6.31 -28.97
CA TRP A 41 14.25 -6.66 -29.27
C TRP A 41 14.10 -7.85 -30.20
N ALA A 42 15.02 -8.03 -31.15
CA ALA A 42 15.07 -9.22 -31.99
C ALA A 42 15.35 -10.48 -31.16
N LEU A 43 16.25 -10.41 -30.17
CA LEU A 43 16.53 -11.49 -29.23
C LEU A 43 15.32 -11.81 -28.35
N VAL A 44 14.67 -10.80 -27.77
CA VAL A 44 13.43 -10.99 -26.98
C VAL A 44 12.35 -11.66 -27.83
N THR A 45 12.13 -11.17 -29.05
CA THR A 45 11.11 -11.73 -29.96
C THR A 45 11.43 -13.16 -30.35
N LYS A 46 12.70 -13.48 -30.61
CA LYS A 46 13.16 -14.83 -30.97
C LYS A 46 13.02 -15.81 -29.80
N HIS A 47 13.45 -15.42 -28.61
CA HIS A 47 13.53 -16.33 -27.46
C HIS A 47 12.22 -16.43 -26.67
N CYS A 48 11.39 -15.38 -26.68
CA CYS A 48 10.08 -15.36 -26.01
C CYS A 48 8.91 -15.50 -27.00
N ALA A 49 9.16 -16.09 -28.19
CA ALA A 49 8.16 -16.23 -29.25
C ALA A 49 6.93 -17.03 -28.79
N SER A 50 7.13 -18.07 -27.98
CA SER A 50 6.03 -18.88 -27.43
C SER A 50 5.17 -18.04 -26.50
N GLU A 51 5.78 -17.36 -25.53
CA GLU A 51 5.08 -16.56 -24.52
C GLU A 51 4.36 -15.36 -25.15
N LEU A 52 4.95 -14.74 -26.18
CA LEU A 52 4.32 -13.69 -26.98
C LEU A 52 3.10 -14.22 -27.76
N THR A 53 3.17 -15.44 -28.27
CA THR A 53 2.03 -16.09 -28.92
C THR A 53 0.94 -16.41 -27.90
N ASP A 54 1.31 -17.00 -26.77
CA ASP A 54 0.41 -17.42 -25.70
C ASP A 54 -0.32 -16.23 -25.06
N ILE A 55 0.40 -15.14 -24.75
CA ILE A 55 -0.23 -13.95 -24.16
C ILE A 55 -1.19 -13.27 -25.14
N SER A 56 -0.96 -13.38 -26.46
CA SER A 56 -1.87 -12.84 -27.49
C SER A 56 -3.12 -13.69 -27.74
N SER A 57 -3.14 -14.91 -27.20
CA SER A 57 -4.26 -15.83 -27.36
C SER A 57 -5.51 -15.37 -26.59
N CYS A 58 -6.68 -15.68 -27.15
CA CYS A 58 -7.95 -15.42 -26.48
C CYS A 58 -8.33 -16.57 -25.55
N SER A 59 -8.82 -16.22 -24.36
CA SER A 59 -9.42 -17.17 -23.41
C SER A 59 -10.55 -17.94 -24.10
N PRO A 60 -10.80 -19.23 -23.76
CA PRO A 60 -11.94 -19.96 -24.29
C PRO A 60 -13.24 -19.26 -23.89
N ASP A 61 -14.27 -19.43 -24.72
CA ASP A 61 -15.59 -18.88 -24.42
C ASP A 61 -16.07 -19.34 -23.04
N ASN A 62 -16.69 -18.44 -22.28
CA ASN A 62 -17.19 -18.66 -20.91
C ASN A 62 -16.15 -18.88 -19.80
N HIS A 63 -14.85 -18.70 -20.06
CA HIS A 63 -13.83 -18.79 -19.01
C HIS A 63 -13.45 -17.41 -18.44
N ASP A 64 -13.01 -17.38 -17.18
CA ASP A 64 -12.55 -16.15 -16.55
C ASP A 64 -11.36 -15.59 -17.33
N ILE A 65 -11.51 -14.34 -17.74
CA ILE A 65 -10.52 -13.53 -18.43
C ILE A 65 -9.16 -13.48 -17.67
N LYS A 66 -9.16 -13.73 -16.36
CA LYS A 66 -7.96 -13.89 -15.52
C LYS A 66 -7.05 -15.05 -15.93
N LEU A 67 -7.52 -16.01 -16.73
CA LEU A 67 -6.69 -17.12 -17.23
C LEU A 67 -5.49 -16.66 -18.05
N ARG A 68 -5.49 -15.41 -18.54
CA ARG A 68 -4.38 -14.83 -19.29
C ARG A 68 -3.30 -14.18 -18.41
N THR A 69 -3.57 -13.92 -17.14
CA THR A 69 -2.59 -13.32 -16.21
C THR A 69 -1.32 -14.15 -16.05
N PRO A 70 -1.37 -15.51 -15.96
CA PRO A 70 -0.17 -16.34 -15.94
C PRO A 70 0.71 -16.19 -17.20
N PHE A 71 0.15 -15.92 -18.38
CA PHE A 71 0.97 -15.68 -19.58
C PHE A 71 1.77 -14.39 -19.51
N ALA A 72 1.22 -13.32 -18.91
CA ALA A 72 1.98 -12.10 -18.67
C ALA A 72 3.17 -12.36 -17.73
N GLN A 73 2.99 -13.22 -16.73
CA GLN A 73 4.06 -13.66 -15.83
C GLN A 73 5.09 -14.53 -16.56
N ALA A 74 4.65 -15.46 -17.41
CA ALA A 74 5.53 -16.30 -18.21
C ALA A 74 6.40 -15.46 -19.17
N TYR A 75 5.78 -14.52 -19.90
CA TYR A 75 6.53 -13.55 -20.72
C TYR A 75 7.52 -12.75 -19.89
N THR A 76 7.08 -12.22 -18.75
CA THR A 76 7.94 -11.45 -17.84
C THR A 76 9.17 -12.25 -17.41
N GLN A 77 9.01 -13.54 -17.11
CA GLN A 77 10.11 -14.43 -16.76
C GLN A 77 11.03 -14.70 -17.93
N CYS A 78 10.49 -14.97 -19.12
CA CYS A 78 11.30 -15.13 -20.32
C CYS A 78 12.09 -13.86 -20.64
N PHE A 79 11.42 -12.70 -20.60
CA PHE A 79 12.05 -11.40 -20.77
C PHE A 79 13.17 -11.19 -19.76
N PHE A 80 12.93 -11.45 -18.47
CA PHE A 80 13.95 -11.35 -17.43
C PHE A 80 15.16 -12.24 -17.72
N GLY A 81 14.94 -13.49 -18.18
CA GLY A 81 16.03 -14.39 -18.57
C GLY A 81 16.84 -13.87 -19.77
N VAL A 82 16.17 -13.36 -20.81
CA VAL A 82 16.84 -12.73 -21.96
C VAL A 82 17.61 -11.48 -21.53
N PHE A 83 16.99 -10.65 -20.68
CA PHE A 83 17.54 -9.42 -20.14
C PHE A 83 18.81 -9.69 -19.31
N GLU A 84 18.74 -10.59 -18.33
CA GLU A 84 19.87 -10.98 -17.50
C GLU A 84 21.02 -11.52 -18.37
N LYS A 85 20.73 -12.37 -19.37
CA LYS A 85 21.77 -12.88 -20.28
C LYS A 85 22.37 -11.80 -21.17
N TYR A 86 21.55 -10.89 -21.69
CA TYR A 86 22.03 -9.78 -22.52
C TYR A 86 22.99 -8.87 -21.75
N PHE A 87 22.72 -8.61 -20.46
CA PHE A 87 23.51 -7.70 -19.63
C PHE A 87 24.56 -8.39 -18.73
N SER A 88 24.58 -9.73 -18.59
CA SER A 88 25.47 -10.46 -17.66
C SER A 88 26.90 -10.69 -18.14
N CYS A 89 27.21 -10.45 -19.43
CA CYS A 89 28.60 -10.40 -19.91
C CYS A 89 29.57 -11.56 -19.59
N PRO A 90 29.22 -12.86 -19.70
CA PRO A 90 30.24 -13.88 -19.89
C PRO A 90 30.30 -14.25 -21.37
N ASP A 91 31.31 -13.72 -22.08
CA ASP A 91 31.78 -14.19 -23.39
C ASP A 91 30.68 -14.55 -24.43
N ILE A 92 29.86 -13.57 -24.81
CA ILE A 92 28.91 -13.67 -25.94
C ILE A 92 29.62 -13.37 -27.27
N VAL A 93 30.80 -13.96 -27.48
CA VAL A 93 31.41 -14.04 -28.83
C VAL A 93 31.15 -15.42 -29.45
N GLY A 94 30.49 -16.33 -28.72
CA GLY A 94 30.17 -17.68 -29.18
C GLY A 94 28.69 -18.05 -29.09
N GLY A 95 27.91 -17.64 -30.09
CA GLY A 95 26.66 -18.32 -30.50
C GLY A 95 25.53 -18.43 -29.46
N ASN A 96 24.68 -17.40 -29.40
CA ASN A 96 23.44 -17.38 -28.63
C ASN A 96 22.40 -18.46 -29.01
N ASP A 97 22.62 -19.18 -30.12
CA ASP A 97 21.65 -20.14 -30.67
C ASP A 97 21.53 -21.46 -29.89
N LYS A 98 22.43 -21.73 -28.93
CA LYS A 98 22.50 -23.03 -28.24
C LYS A 98 22.14 -23.02 -26.75
N GLN A 99 21.84 -21.87 -26.15
CA GLN A 99 21.51 -21.83 -24.73
C GLN A 99 19.99 -21.95 -24.52
N THR A 100 19.57 -22.97 -23.76
CA THR A 100 18.23 -23.01 -23.16
C THR A 100 18.15 -21.87 -22.13
N LEU A 101 17.40 -20.82 -22.47
CA LEU A 101 17.29 -19.60 -21.67
C LEU A 101 16.31 -19.69 -20.51
N ILE A 102 15.46 -20.71 -20.47
CA ILE A 102 14.35 -20.80 -19.52
C ILE A 102 14.64 -21.96 -18.56
N PRO A 103 14.76 -21.70 -17.24
CA PRO A 103 14.77 -22.77 -16.24
C PRO A 103 13.50 -23.61 -16.37
N THR A 104 13.64 -24.89 -16.70
CA THR A 104 12.54 -25.84 -16.79
C THR A 104 12.02 -26.13 -15.38
N GLY A 105 11.03 -25.39 -14.89
CA GLY A 105 10.44 -25.68 -13.57
C GLY A 105 9.49 -24.68 -12.94
N PHE A 106 9.21 -23.51 -13.56
CA PHE A 106 8.40 -22.49 -12.90
C PHE A 106 7.14 -22.11 -13.67
N ILE A 107 6.06 -22.03 -12.88
CA ILE A 107 4.65 -21.74 -13.22
C ILE A 107 4.11 -22.66 -14.32
N GLN A 108 3.29 -23.64 -13.93
CA GLN A 108 2.41 -24.29 -14.91
C GLN A 108 1.50 -23.23 -15.49
N VAL A 109 1.81 -22.81 -16.72
CA VAL A 109 0.93 -22.01 -17.53
C VAL A 109 -0.33 -22.85 -17.75
N ALA A 110 -1.50 -22.27 -17.51
CA ALA A 110 -2.75 -22.98 -17.72
C ALA A 110 -2.85 -23.35 -19.20
N ASN A 111 -2.71 -24.64 -19.51
CA ASN A 111 -2.94 -25.16 -20.86
C ASN A 111 -4.43 -25.03 -21.17
N PHE A 112 -4.80 -24.00 -21.93
CA PHE A 112 -6.15 -23.90 -22.49
C PHE A 112 -6.07 -23.78 -24.01
N THR A 113 -7.10 -24.30 -24.66
CA THR A 113 -7.23 -24.22 -26.12
C THR A 113 -7.80 -22.84 -26.47
N ALA A 114 -7.03 -22.03 -27.19
CA ALA A 114 -7.47 -20.70 -27.61
C ALA A 114 -8.76 -20.77 -28.44
N SER A 115 -9.67 -19.81 -28.23
CA SER A 115 -10.90 -19.71 -29.03
C SER A 115 -10.55 -19.38 -30.49
N LYS A 116 -11.14 -20.11 -31.45
CA LYS A 116 -10.87 -19.90 -32.89
C LYS A 116 -11.47 -18.57 -33.35
N GLY A 117 -10.66 -17.75 -34.03
CA GLY A 117 -11.13 -16.51 -34.67
C GLY A 117 -11.03 -15.24 -33.81
N CYS A 118 -10.44 -15.32 -32.62
CA CYS A 118 -10.11 -14.17 -31.79
C CYS A 118 -8.58 -14.08 -31.67
N ALA A 119 -8.01 -12.95 -32.08
CA ALA A 119 -6.60 -12.64 -31.90
C ALA A 119 -6.47 -11.19 -31.44
N PHE A 120 -5.73 -10.98 -30.35
CA PHE A 120 -5.36 -9.64 -29.92
C PHE A 120 -4.19 -9.11 -30.76
N PRO A 121 -3.96 -7.78 -30.79
CA PRO A 121 -2.83 -7.20 -31.51
C PRO A 121 -1.49 -7.84 -31.10
N ALA A 122 -0.53 -7.95 -32.03
CA ALA A 122 0.76 -8.54 -31.72
C ALA A 122 1.42 -7.83 -30.51
N PRO A 123 1.80 -8.54 -29.42
CA PRO A 123 2.30 -7.89 -28.21
C PRO A 123 3.68 -7.27 -28.38
N ALA A 124 4.56 -7.88 -29.17
CA ALA A 124 5.96 -7.44 -29.34
C ALA A 124 6.11 -5.96 -29.74
N PRO A 125 5.48 -5.46 -30.82
CA PRO A 125 5.58 -4.04 -31.18
C PRO A 125 4.98 -3.14 -30.08
N ILE A 126 3.91 -3.56 -29.41
CA ILE A 126 3.28 -2.79 -28.33
C ILE A 126 4.22 -2.66 -27.13
N PHE A 127 4.90 -3.75 -26.76
CA PHE A 127 5.88 -3.73 -25.67
C PHE A 127 7.09 -2.86 -26.00
N GLN A 128 7.56 -2.91 -27.25
CA GLN A 128 8.66 -2.06 -27.72
C GLN A 128 8.27 -0.58 -27.63
N ASP A 129 7.12 -0.22 -28.18
CA ASP A 129 6.59 1.15 -28.15
C ASP A 129 6.40 1.64 -26.71
N ALA A 130 5.85 0.80 -25.84
CA ALA A 130 5.52 1.15 -24.46
C ALA A 130 6.75 1.48 -23.59
N CYS A 131 7.93 0.97 -23.94
CA CYS A 131 9.16 1.17 -23.18
C CYS A 131 10.29 1.78 -24.01
N THR A 132 9.96 2.41 -25.14
CA THR A 132 10.95 3.00 -26.05
C THR A 132 11.84 4.01 -25.35
N TRP A 133 11.27 4.84 -24.46
CA TRP A 133 12.06 5.81 -23.71
C TRP A 133 13.13 5.15 -22.82
N ASP A 134 12.77 4.11 -22.06
CA ASP A 134 13.72 3.42 -21.17
C ASP A 134 14.82 2.73 -21.96
N VAL A 135 14.48 2.16 -23.12
CA VAL A 135 15.44 1.57 -24.07
C VAL A 135 16.41 2.61 -24.63
N ASP A 136 15.90 3.76 -25.08
CA ASP A 136 16.70 4.82 -25.68
C ASP A 136 17.61 5.53 -24.66
N GLU A 137 17.27 5.46 -23.38
CA GLU A 137 18.07 6.07 -22.31
C GLU A 137 19.30 5.24 -21.94
N ILE A 138 19.29 3.91 -22.11
CA ILE A 138 20.44 3.03 -21.85
C ILE A 138 21.70 3.42 -22.67
N PRO A 139 21.64 3.63 -24.00
CA PRO A 139 22.81 4.06 -24.74
C PRO A 139 23.16 5.54 -24.46
N ARG A 140 22.17 6.39 -24.14
CA ARG A 140 22.41 7.81 -23.78
C ARG A 140 23.13 7.96 -22.45
N SER A 141 22.87 7.08 -21.49
CA SER A 141 23.53 7.08 -20.18
C SER A 141 25.00 6.66 -20.26
N LYS A 142 25.52 6.29 -21.45
CA LYS A 142 26.88 5.76 -21.68
C LYS A 142 27.18 4.50 -20.85
N CYS A 143 26.13 3.87 -20.38
CA CYS A 143 26.16 2.54 -19.84
C CYS A 143 26.76 1.60 -20.88
N CYS A 144 27.83 0.90 -20.52
CA CYS A 144 28.63 0.04 -21.41
C CYS A 144 29.82 0.68 -22.15
N LYS A 145 30.28 1.90 -21.79
CA LYS A 145 31.61 2.34 -22.25
C LYS A 145 32.73 1.64 -21.48
N LEU A 146 33.68 1.07 -22.23
CA LEU A 146 34.91 0.45 -21.72
C LEU A 146 35.63 1.39 -20.74
N GLY A 147 35.68 1.01 -19.46
CA GLY A 147 36.44 1.71 -18.41
C GLY A 147 35.60 2.50 -17.40
N ASP A 148 34.31 2.73 -17.66
CA ASP A 148 33.44 3.43 -16.73
C ASP A 148 32.94 2.49 -15.63
N LYS A 149 33.14 2.90 -14.37
CA LYS A 149 32.74 2.15 -13.15
C LYS A 149 31.29 2.43 -12.72
N GLU A 150 30.55 3.25 -13.46
CA GLU A 150 29.21 3.64 -13.03
C GLU A 150 28.20 2.50 -13.24
N PRO A 151 27.47 2.09 -12.19
CA PRO A 151 26.53 1.00 -12.28
C PRO A 151 25.29 1.41 -13.08
N CYS A 152 25.01 0.70 -14.16
CA CYS A 152 23.84 0.87 -15.02
C CYS A 152 22.54 0.32 -14.43
N GLY A 153 22.53 0.06 -13.12
CA GLY A 153 21.45 -0.62 -12.44
C GLY A 153 20.10 0.07 -12.66
N GLN A 154 20.03 1.41 -12.55
CA GLN A 154 18.73 2.09 -12.56
C GLN A 154 18.03 2.09 -13.93
N GLN A 155 18.74 2.41 -15.03
CA GLN A 155 18.15 2.42 -16.38
C GLN A 155 17.72 1.01 -16.78
N ASN A 156 18.56 0.02 -16.49
CA ASN A 156 18.27 -1.39 -16.70
C ASN A 156 17.04 -1.84 -15.91
N LEU A 157 16.96 -1.49 -14.63
CA LEU A 157 15.79 -1.76 -13.79
C LEU A 157 14.53 -1.08 -14.31
N ASN A 158 14.61 0.16 -14.80
CA ASN A 158 13.46 0.88 -15.36
C ASN A 158 12.92 0.16 -16.60
N LEU A 159 13.78 -0.23 -17.55
CA LEU A 159 13.37 -1.01 -18.73
C LEU A 159 12.71 -2.33 -18.31
N MET A 160 13.33 -3.04 -17.37
CA MET A 160 12.78 -4.28 -16.84
C MET A 160 11.40 -4.07 -16.25
N TYR A 161 11.22 -3.12 -15.33
CA TYR A 161 9.93 -2.82 -14.72
C TYR A 161 8.89 -2.38 -15.75
N CYS A 162 9.27 -1.55 -16.72
CA CYS A 162 8.40 -1.12 -17.80
C CYS A 162 7.89 -2.34 -18.59
N GLN A 163 8.75 -3.29 -18.96
CA GLN A 163 8.38 -4.48 -19.72
C GLN A 163 7.46 -5.42 -18.96
N MET A 164 7.77 -5.68 -17.68
CA MET A 164 6.89 -6.45 -16.81
C MET A 164 5.48 -5.84 -16.76
N GLN A 165 5.42 -4.52 -16.71
CA GLN A 165 4.18 -3.77 -16.58
C GLN A 165 3.45 -3.67 -17.92
N ALA A 166 4.16 -3.52 -19.03
CA ALA A 166 3.60 -3.57 -20.37
C ALA A 166 2.90 -4.92 -20.62
N ALA A 167 3.54 -6.03 -20.22
CA ALA A 167 2.96 -7.36 -20.34
C ALA A 167 1.69 -7.53 -19.51
N GLU A 168 1.72 -7.07 -18.25
CA GLU A 168 0.53 -7.06 -17.41
C GLU A 168 -0.57 -6.18 -18.04
N GLN A 169 -0.27 -4.93 -18.38
CA GLN A 169 -1.20 -3.97 -18.99
C GLN A 169 -1.79 -4.49 -20.29
N TYR A 170 -1.01 -5.20 -21.10
CA TYR A 170 -1.50 -5.77 -22.34
C TYR A 170 -2.64 -6.73 -22.10
N VAL A 171 -2.51 -7.63 -21.12
CA VAL A 171 -3.62 -8.48 -20.69
C VAL A 171 -4.80 -7.62 -20.23
N ARG A 172 -4.57 -6.57 -19.42
CA ARG A 172 -5.66 -5.70 -18.91
C ARG A 172 -6.41 -4.97 -20.03
N CYS A 173 -5.69 -4.30 -20.90
CA CYS A 173 -6.21 -3.47 -21.98
C CYS A 173 -6.94 -4.30 -23.03
N THR A 174 -6.39 -5.47 -23.38
CA THR A 174 -7.04 -6.39 -24.33
C THR A 174 -8.32 -7.01 -23.73
N ASN A 175 -8.31 -7.32 -22.44
CA ASN A 175 -9.50 -7.78 -21.71
C ASN A 175 -10.61 -6.71 -21.64
N ALA A 176 -10.23 -5.46 -21.41
CA ALA A 176 -11.15 -4.33 -21.45
C ALA A 176 -11.70 -4.10 -22.87
N GLN A 177 -10.88 -4.25 -23.91
CA GLN A 177 -11.28 -4.17 -25.32
C GLN A 177 -12.28 -5.27 -25.70
N SER A 178 -12.10 -6.50 -25.22
CA SER A 178 -13.11 -7.57 -25.39
C SER A 178 -14.47 -7.20 -24.78
N SER A 179 -14.47 -6.37 -23.74
CA SER A 179 -15.70 -5.94 -23.07
C SER A 179 -16.30 -4.65 -23.65
N LYS A 180 -15.50 -3.84 -24.35
CA LYS A 180 -15.89 -2.58 -24.99
C LYS A 180 -15.16 -2.43 -26.34
N PRO A 181 -15.75 -2.93 -27.44
CA PRO A 181 -15.14 -2.83 -28.76
C PRO A 181 -14.86 -1.36 -29.14
N GLY A 182 -13.64 -1.07 -29.60
CA GLY A 182 -13.21 0.28 -30.00
C GLY A 182 -12.16 0.95 -29.10
N THR A 183 -11.82 0.37 -27.95
CA THR A 183 -10.64 0.81 -27.19
C THR A 183 -9.33 0.41 -27.89
N ASN A 184 -8.44 1.37 -28.06
CA ASN A 184 -7.10 1.15 -28.60
C ASN A 184 -6.21 0.53 -27.51
N SER A 185 -6.07 -0.80 -27.55
CA SER A 185 -5.26 -1.54 -26.57
C SER A 185 -3.79 -1.14 -26.61
N THR A 186 -3.23 -0.81 -27.78
CA THR A 186 -1.86 -0.29 -27.90
C THR A 186 -1.69 0.99 -27.07
N LEU A 187 -2.54 2.00 -27.30
CA LEU A 187 -2.48 3.26 -26.55
C LEU A 187 -2.66 3.04 -25.05
N CYS A 188 -3.58 2.16 -24.67
CA CYS A 188 -3.82 1.80 -23.27
C CYS A 188 -2.58 1.17 -22.62
N VAL A 189 -1.82 0.33 -23.33
CA VAL A 189 -0.57 -0.27 -22.81
C VAL A 189 0.52 0.78 -22.70
N THR A 190 0.75 1.56 -23.75
CA THR A 190 1.82 2.57 -23.78
C THR A 190 1.62 3.63 -22.69
N GLU A 191 0.39 4.11 -22.50
CA GLU A 191 0.10 5.11 -21.46
C GLU A 191 0.20 4.58 -20.02
N ASN A 192 0.12 3.27 -19.80
CA ASN A 192 0.07 2.69 -18.46
C ASN A 192 1.34 1.92 -18.07
N ALA A 193 2.10 1.38 -19.01
CA ALA A 193 3.36 0.69 -18.73
C ALA A 193 4.39 1.65 -18.12
N GLU A 194 4.57 2.83 -18.73
CA GLU A 194 5.50 3.86 -18.24
C GLU A 194 5.13 4.34 -16.82
N LYS A 195 3.84 4.42 -16.50
CA LYS A 195 3.34 4.86 -15.19
C LYS A 195 3.88 3.99 -14.04
N ALA A 196 4.15 2.72 -14.32
CA ALA A 196 4.59 1.77 -13.32
C ALA A 196 6.07 1.91 -12.95
N THR A 197 6.86 2.67 -13.71
CA THR A 197 8.21 3.05 -13.27
C THR A 197 8.16 4.04 -12.11
N TRP A 198 7.11 4.85 -12.00
CA TRP A 198 6.98 5.88 -10.96
C TRP A 198 6.38 5.37 -9.65
N LEU A 199 5.76 4.19 -9.68
CA LEU A 199 5.02 3.65 -8.56
C LEU A 199 5.57 2.28 -8.15
N PRO A 200 5.51 1.95 -6.86
CA PRO A 200 5.98 0.65 -6.41
C PRO A 200 5.00 -0.43 -6.88
N LYS A 201 5.52 -1.39 -7.67
CA LYS A 201 4.73 -2.46 -8.30
C LYS A 201 3.91 -3.24 -7.29
N GLU A 202 4.46 -3.43 -6.09
CA GLU A 202 3.88 -4.16 -4.97
C GLU A 202 2.56 -3.57 -4.49
N TYR A 203 2.27 -2.32 -4.84
CA TYR A 203 1.06 -1.63 -4.43
C TYR A 203 0.11 -1.35 -5.59
N LEU A 204 0.46 -1.77 -6.81
CA LEU A 204 -0.42 -1.71 -7.97
C LEU A 204 -1.37 -2.91 -7.94
N VAL A 205 -2.67 -2.63 -8.01
CA VAL A 205 -3.71 -3.59 -7.65
C VAL A 205 -4.59 -3.84 -8.87
N TYR A 206 -4.49 -5.00 -9.52
CA TYR A 206 -5.40 -5.35 -10.63
C TYR A 206 -6.23 -6.62 -10.44
N SER A 207 -7.53 -6.48 -10.66
CA SER A 207 -8.55 -7.50 -10.38
C SER A 207 -8.98 -8.32 -11.59
N GLY A 208 -8.48 -8.04 -12.79
CA GLY A 208 -9.08 -8.61 -14.01
C GLY A 208 -10.39 -7.94 -14.42
N ALA A 209 -10.82 -6.84 -13.77
CA ALA A 209 -12.05 -6.16 -14.16
C ALA A 209 -11.90 -5.44 -15.51
N ALA A 210 -12.95 -5.51 -16.33
CA ALA A 210 -13.03 -4.84 -17.63
C ALA A 210 -12.98 -3.30 -17.54
N SER A 211 -13.27 -2.73 -16.37
CA SER A 211 -13.17 -1.30 -16.13
C SER A 211 -12.77 -1.03 -14.69
N CYS A 212 -11.89 -0.04 -14.51
CA CYS A 212 -11.38 0.36 -13.21
C CYS A 212 -12.14 1.60 -12.69
N PRO A 213 -12.37 1.71 -11.37
CA PRO A 213 -12.93 2.92 -10.81
C PRO A 213 -11.91 4.06 -10.95
N ARG A 214 -12.38 5.22 -11.44
CA ARG A 214 -11.54 6.43 -11.51
C ARG A 214 -11.06 6.83 -10.11
N ALA A 215 -9.86 7.41 -10.03
CA ALA A 215 -9.28 7.93 -8.79
C ALA A 215 -10.25 8.80 -7.97
N GLY A 216 -11.01 9.69 -8.62
CA GLY A 216 -12.00 10.54 -7.97
C GLY A 216 -13.11 9.76 -7.26
N LYS A 217 -13.55 8.61 -7.80
CA LYS A 217 -14.56 7.76 -7.16
C LYS A 217 -14.02 7.09 -5.90
N VAL A 218 -12.78 6.60 -5.94
CA VAL A 218 -12.11 6.01 -4.76
C VAL A 218 -11.90 7.07 -3.67
N LEU A 219 -11.45 8.27 -4.05
CA LEU A 219 -11.28 9.40 -3.12
C LEU A 219 -12.61 9.85 -2.51
N LEU A 220 -13.69 9.89 -3.31
CA LEU A 220 -15.03 10.18 -2.81
C LEU A 220 -15.47 9.15 -1.76
N TYR A 221 -15.23 7.86 -2.00
CA TYR A 221 -15.58 6.80 -1.04
C TYR A 221 -14.77 6.91 0.25
N LEU A 222 -13.48 7.28 0.17
CA LEU A 222 -12.66 7.60 1.35
C LEU A 222 -13.21 8.82 2.11
N GLY A 223 -13.62 9.86 1.39
CA GLY A 223 -14.25 11.05 1.98
C GLY A 223 -15.56 10.71 2.71
N ILE A 224 -16.44 9.94 2.07
CA ILE A 224 -17.70 9.46 2.67
C ILE A 224 -17.41 8.57 3.88
N SER A 225 -16.42 7.68 3.80
CA SER A 225 -16.03 6.83 4.94
C SER A 225 -15.57 7.67 6.13
N ASN A 226 -14.76 8.71 5.90
CA ASN A 226 -14.34 9.63 6.96
C ASN A 226 -15.53 10.42 7.54
N LEU A 227 -16.48 10.84 6.71
CA LEU A 227 -17.71 11.49 7.16
C LEU A 227 -18.57 10.54 8.02
N ILE A 228 -18.74 9.29 7.60
CA ILE A 228 -19.48 8.26 8.36
C ILE A 228 -18.76 7.97 9.67
N ALA A 229 -17.44 7.82 9.67
CA ALA A 229 -16.66 7.62 10.89
C ALA A 229 -16.83 8.80 11.86
N PHE A 230 -16.82 10.03 11.35
CA PHE A 230 -17.07 11.23 12.13
C PHE A 230 -18.47 11.28 12.71
N VAL A 231 -19.51 11.09 11.89
CA VAL A 231 -20.91 11.07 12.36
C VAL A 231 -21.13 9.93 13.34
N SER A 232 -20.55 8.76 13.08
CA SER A 232 -20.65 7.60 13.97
C SER A 232 -19.97 7.89 15.32
N ALA A 233 -18.80 8.54 15.32
CA ALA A 233 -18.17 9.03 16.54
C ALA A 233 -19.06 10.05 17.26
N LEU A 234 -19.69 10.97 16.52
CA LEU A 234 -20.64 11.94 17.07
C LEU A 234 -21.81 11.25 17.78
N LEU A 235 -22.43 10.28 17.13
CA LEU A 235 -23.56 9.54 17.69
C LEU A 235 -23.17 8.69 18.90
N SER A 236 -21.93 8.20 18.96
CA SER A 236 -21.46 7.33 20.05
C SER A 236 -21.22 8.04 21.38
N ASN A 237 -21.15 9.38 21.39
CA ASN A 237 -20.90 10.14 22.62
C ASN A 237 -22.17 10.30 23.46
N THR A 238 -22.42 9.32 24.32
CA THR A 238 -23.59 9.32 25.22
C THR A 238 -23.62 10.50 26.20
N GLN A 239 -22.47 11.07 26.56
CA GLN A 239 -22.40 12.23 27.47
C GLN A 239 -22.91 13.50 26.79
N VAL A 240 -22.57 13.70 25.52
CA VAL A 240 -23.06 14.84 24.74
C VAL A 240 -24.57 14.76 24.57
N TRP A 241 -25.11 13.59 24.28
CA TRP A 241 -26.55 13.41 24.23
C TRP A 241 -27.23 13.66 25.58
N LYS A 242 -26.62 13.20 26.68
CA LYS A 242 -27.11 13.53 28.03
C LYS A 242 -27.03 15.03 28.33
N GLY A 243 -25.99 15.74 27.90
CA GLY A 243 -25.87 17.19 28.08
C GLY A 243 -26.79 18.01 27.17
N LEU A 244 -27.03 17.55 25.93
CA LEU A 244 -27.99 18.18 25.02
C LEU A 244 -29.45 18.00 25.48
N PHE A 245 -29.77 16.86 26.10
CA PHE A 245 -31.12 16.54 26.55
C PHE A 245 -31.36 16.71 28.06
N SER A 246 -30.34 17.04 28.85
CA SER A 246 -30.48 17.39 30.26
C SER A 246 -29.94 18.79 30.52
N SER A 247 -30.65 19.56 31.34
CA SER A 247 -30.36 20.97 31.63
C SER A 247 -29.10 21.19 32.51
N THR A 248 -28.16 20.24 32.59
CA THR A 248 -27.09 20.27 33.61
C THR A 248 -25.71 20.61 33.06
N LYS A 249 -25.12 21.61 33.74
CA LYS A 249 -23.73 22.12 33.87
C LYS A 249 -22.68 21.73 32.81
N GLU A 250 -21.95 22.76 32.38
CA GLU A 250 -20.69 22.65 31.64
C GLU A 250 -19.69 21.76 32.38
N TYR A 251 -19.10 20.80 31.65
CA TYR A 251 -18.10 19.89 32.19
C TYR A 251 -16.72 20.55 32.18
N GLU A 252 -16.04 20.56 33.34
CA GLU A 252 -14.63 20.95 33.41
C GLU A 252 -13.73 19.83 32.84
N ILE A 253 -12.65 20.23 32.14
CA ILE A 253 -11.71 19.33 31.45
C ILE A 253 -11.05 18.31 32.40
N THR A 254 -10.98 18.60 33.70
CA THR A 254 -10.32 17.80 34.74
C THR A 254 -11.08 16.52 35.11
N GLU A 255 -12.38 16.42 34.80
CA GLU A 255 -13.19 15.26 35.20
C GLU A 255 -13.17 14.10 34.19
N VAL A 256 -12.58 14.31 33.00
CA VAL A 256 -12.62 13.31 31.93
C VAL A 256 -11.65 12.17 32.20
N ARG A 257 -12.20 10.99 32.52
CA ARG A 257 -11.43 9.76 32.76
C ARG A 257 -11.23 8.98 31.47
N VAL A 258 -10.00 8.84 31.01
CA VAL A 258 -9.69 8.05 29.80
C VAL A 258 -9.96 6.56 30.05
N ASN A 259 -10.82 5.94 29.23
CA ASN A 259 -11.05 4.50 29.27
C ASN A 259 -10.12 3.78 28.28
N PHE A 260 -9.10 3.10 28.79
CA PHE A 260 -8.16 2.35 27.97
C PHE A 260 -8.81 1.26 27.11
N LEU A 261 -9.94 0.69 27.54
CA LEU A 261 -10.70 -0.26 26.72
C LEU A 261 -11.15 0.36 25.40
N SER A 262 -11.60 1.61 25.45
CA SER A 262 -12.05 2.34 24.26
C SER A 262 -10.89 2.60 23.28
N ILE A 263 -9.66 2.78 23.80
CA ILE A 263 -8.44 2.84 22.98
C ILE A 263 -8.20 1.53 22.24
N PHE A 264 -8.33 0.36 22.90
CA PHE A 264 -8.15 -0.92 22.20
C PHE A 264 -9.21 -1.19 21.16
N ILE A 265 -10.47 -0.81 21.42
CA ILE A 265 -11.52 -0.90 20.41
C ILE A 265 -11.18 -0.01 19.22
N SER A 266 -10.69 1.22 19.46
CA SER A 266 -10.20 2.13 18.42
C SER A 266 -9.06 1.49 17.61
N ILE A 267 -7.99 1.06 18.27
CA ILE A 267 -6.83 0.42 17.62
C ILE A 267 -7.29 -0.80 16.81
N GLY A 268 -8.10 -1.68 17.41
CA GLY A 268 -8.65 -2.86 16.76
C GLY A 268 -9.42 -2.50 15.50
N THR A 269 -10.20 -1.41 15.52
CA THR A 269 -10.93 -0.87 14.35
C THR A 269 -9.98 -0.49 13.23
N HIS A 270 -8.93 0.25 13.58
CA HIS A 270 -7.94 0.70 12.61
C HIS A 270 -7.07 -0.44 12.08
N ILE A 271 -6.92 -1.56 12.81
CA ILE A 271 -6.18 -2.77 12.36
C ILE A 271 -7.07 -3.55 11.41
N SER A 272 -8.28 -3.86 11.85
CA SER A 272 -9.13 -4.82 11.15
C SER A 272 -9.58 -4.32 9.78
N ILE A 273 -9.82 -3.02 9.59
CA ILE A 273 -10.28 -2.53 8.29
C ILE A 273 -9.23 -2.79 7.18
N PRO A 274 -7.96 -2.34 7.28
CA PRO A 274 -6.93 -2.71 6.32
C PRO A 274 -6.79 -4.23 6.09
N PHE A 275 -6.90 -5.04 7.14
CA PHE A 275 -6.85 -6.51 7.03
C PHE A 275 -8.03 -7.08 6.24
N ILE A 276 -9.26 -6.69 6.58
CA ILE A 276 -10.46 -7.14 5.88
C ILE A 276 -10.40 -6.69 4.41
N MET A 277 -9.94 -5.46 4.16
CA MET A 277 -9.76 -4.93 2.82
C MET A 277 -8.72 -5.74 2.05
N GLY A 278 -7.57 -6.05 2.66
CA GLY A 278 -6.54 -6.91 2.07
C GLY A 278 -7.08 -8.27 1.65
N ILE A 279 -7.86 -8.94 2.52
CA ILE A 279 -8.49 -10.23 2.21
C ILE A 279 -9.55 -10.12 1.11
N ILE A 280 -10.40 -9.08 1.15
CA ILE A 280 -11.44 -8.86 0.13
C ILE A 280 -10.80 -8.55 -1.21
N ILE A 281 -9.70 -7.80 -1.21
CA ILE A 281 -8.90 -7.53 -2.39
C ILE A 281 -8.38 -8.89 -2.85
N GLU A 282 -7.47 -9.55 -2.14
CA GLU A 282 -6.87 -10.85 -2.50
C GLU A 282 -7.87 -11.85 -3.11
N LYS A 283 -9.05 -12.05 -2.50
CA LYS A 283 -10.10 -12.95 -3.00
C LYS A 283 -10.69 -12.60 -4.38
N GLN A 284 -10.47 -11.39 -4.89
CA GLN A 284 -10.84 -11.00 -6.24
C GLN A 284 -9.75 -11.38 -7.26
N GLY A 285 -8.67 -12.05 -6.86
CA GLY A 285 -7.63 -12.57 -7.74
C GLY A 285 -6.48 -11.61 -7.99
N TYR A 286 -6.15 -10.76 -7.01
CA TYR A 286 -4.98 -9.90 -7.12
C TYR A 286 -3.71 -10.67 -6.79
N THR A 287 -2.63 -10.36 -7.49
CA THR A 287 -1.31 -10.96 -7.34
C THR A 287 -0.52 -10.40 -6.14
N VAL A 288 -1.00 -9.31 -5.53
CA VAL A 288 -0.32 -8.61 -4.44
C VAL A 288 -0.59 -9.31 -3.10
N ASN A 289 0.47 -9.49 -2.31
CA ASN A 289 0.38 -10.08 -0.97
C ASN A 289 -0.56 -9.25 -0.08
N TRP A 290 -1.47 -9.90 0.64
CA TRP A 290 -2.41 -9.24 1.55
C TRP A 290 -1.70 -8.31 2.56
N ILE A 291 -0.47 -8.61 2.98
CA ILE A 291 0.33 -7.74 3.87
C ILE A 291 0.61 -6.38 3.21
N GLN A 292 0.99 -6.36 1.93
CA GLN A 292 1.23 -5.13 1.19
C GLN A 292 -0.07 -4.32 1.03
N GLN A 293 -1.20 -5.01 0.86
CA GLN A 293 -2.52 -4.38 0.90
C GLN A 293 -2.82 -3.76 2.28
N VAL A 294 -2.49 -4.45 3.37
CA VAL A 294 -2.61 -3.86 4.70
C VAL A 294 -1.76 -2.59 4.80
N LEU A 295 -0.50 -2.64 4.36
CA LEU A 295 0.41 -1.49 4.41
C LEU A 295 -0.12 -0.29 3.63
N ILE A 296 -0.55 -0.45 2.37
CA ILE A 296 -1.15 0.66 1.62
C ILE A 296 -2.45 1.14 2.28
N TRP A 297 -3.30 0.27 2.80
CA TRP A 297 -4.52 0.75 3.45
C TRP A 297 -4.27 1.40 4.82
N THR A 298 -3.08 1.22 5.43
CA THR A 298 -2.73 1.91 6.67
C THR A 298 -2.45 3.40 6.48
N ILE A 299 -1.90 3.83 5.33
CA ILE A 299 -1.63 5.25 5.01
C ILE A 299 -2.89 6.07 4.70
N ARG A 300 -4.09 5.47 4.70
CA ARG A 300 -5.34 6.18 4.37
C ARG A 300 -5.58 7.38 5.28
N PRO A 301 -6.13 8.48 4.75
CA PRO A 301 -6.49 9.63 5.58
C PRO A 301 -7.60 9.25 6.55
N ARG A 302 -7.45 9.62 7.83
CA ARG A 302 -8.41 9.30 8.90
C ARG A 302 -8.93 10.54 9.58
N VAL A 303 -10.17 10.48 10.06
CA VAL A 303 -10.87 11.64 10.63
C VAL A 303 -10.43 11.99 12.07
N ALA A 304 -9.40 11.34 12.61
CA ALA A 304 -8.96 11.51 14.01
C ALA A 304 -8.63 12.98 14.39
N PRO A 305 -7.92 13.78 13.56
CA PRO A 305 -7.66 15.18 13.90
C PRO A 305 -8.93 16.04 13.92
N ILE A 306 -9.90 15.72 13.06
CA ILE A 306 -11.19 16.44 13.03
C ILE A 306 -11.99 16.12 14.29
N ILE A 307 -11.99 14.87 14.76
CA ILE A 307 -12.59 14.48 16.05
C ILE A 307 -11.85 15.20 17.20
N ALA A 308 -10.54 15.38 17.11
CA ALA A 308 -9.77 16.09 18.12
C ALA A 308 -10.11 17.58 18.24
N ILE A 309 -10.52 18.24 17.15
CA ILE A 309 -11.06 19.61 17.21
C ILE A 309 -12.31 19.65 18.11
N LEU A 310 -13.17 18.65 18.06
CA LEU A 310 -14.33 18.57 18.97
C LEU A 310 -13.90 18.44 20.44
N GLY A 311 -12.83 17.68 20.70
CA GLY A 311 -12.21 17.58 22.03
C GLY A 311 -11.69 18.92 22.56
N LEU A 312 -11.17 19.77 21.67
CA LEU A 312 -10.74 21.13 22.02
C LEU A 312 -11.91 22.07 22.31
N ILE A 313 -13.03 21.91 21.60
CA ILE A 313 -14.23 22.73 21.77
C ILE A 313 -14.99 22.32 23.04
N ASN A 314 -15.09 21.02 23.31
CA ASN A 314 -15.86 20.51 24.44
C ASN A 314 -15.19 19.27 25.05
N ALA A 315 -14.93 19.35 26.36
CA ALA A 315 -14.23 18.33 27.15
C ALA A 315 -14.85 16.93 27.05
N SER A 316 -16.17 16.83 26.88
CA SER A 316 -16.88 15.55 26.74
C SER A 316 -16.43 14.73 25.53
N TRP A 317 -15.77 15.33 24.52
CA TRP A 317 -15.19 14.64 23.37
C TRP A 317 -13.74 14.22 23.57
N MET A 318 -13.08 14.71 24.61
CA MET A 318 -11.64 14.56 24.80
C MET A 318 -11.21 13.10 24.87
N GLU A 319 -12.02 12.24 25.51
CA GLU A 319 -11.75 10.80 25.57
C GLU A 319 -11.74 10.16 24.17
N ILE A 320 -12.79 10.39 23.37
CA ILE A 320 -12.91 9.83 22.02
C ILE A 320 -11.78 10.38 21.14
N ALA A 321 -11.53 11.68 21.20
CA ALA A 321 -10.45 12.35 20.49
C ALA A 321 -9.08 11.71 20.77
N ILE A 322 -8.73 11.50 22.05
CA ILE A 322 -7.48 10.84 22.42
C ILE A 322 -7.43 9.41 21.88
N ASN A 323 -8.51 8.65 22.00
CA ASN A 323 -8.54 7.26 21.55
C ASN A 323 -8.31 7.14 20.03
N GLU A 324 -8.92 8.02 19.24
CA GLU A 324 -8.76 8.03 17.79
C GLU A 324 -7.38 8.55 17.37
N MET A 325 -6.87 9.62 18.00
CA MET A 325 -5.52 10.14 17.71
C MET A 325 -4.42 9.15 18.08
N VAL A 326 -4.50 8.52 19.26
CA VAL A 326 -3.50 7.52 19.68
C VAL A 326 -3.51 6.35 18.70
N ALA A 327 -4.69 5.88 18.29
CA ALA A 327 -4.77 4.84 17.28
C ALA A 327 -4.17 5.33 15.95
N ASP A 328 -4.52 6.51 15.46
CA ASP A 328 -3.98 7.02 14.19
C ASP A 328 -2.44 7.13 14.18
N LEU A 329 -1.89 7.68 15.25
CA LEU A 329 -0.45 7.83 15.45
C LEU A 329 0.27 6.48 15.57
N LEU A 330 -0.29 5.50 16.28
CA LEU A 330 0.32 4.16 16.33
C LEU A 330 0.42 3.50 14.95
N PHE A 331 -0.54 3.81 14.09
CA PHE A 331 -0.55 3.32 12.72
C PHE A 331 0.37 4.09 11.77
N SER A 332 0.88 5.25 12.17
CA SER A 332 1.89 5.93 11.37
C SER A 332 3.18 5.10 11.29
N ALA A 333 3.44 4.21 12.25
CA ALA A 333 4.62 3.33 12.25
C ALA A 333 4.61 2.29 11.10
N PRO A 334 3.58 1.42 10.95
CA PRO A 334 3.49 0.53 9.79
C PRO A 334 3.31 1.30 8.47
N ALA A 335 2.61 2.44 8.50
CA ALA A 335 2.53 3.35 7.35
C ALA A 335 3.91 3.94 6.96
N GLY A 336 4.86 3.97 7.90
CA GLY A 336 6.21 4.48 7.71
C GLY A 336 6.95 3.78 6.58
N ALA A 337 6.77 2.47 6.39
CA ALA A 337 7.41 1.75 5.28
C ALA A 337 6.98 2.31 3.91
N PHE A 338 5.68 2.56 3.72
CA PHE A 338 5.17 3.18 2.50
C PHE A 338 5.57 4.65 2.41
N ALA A 339 5.58 5.38 3.52
CA ALA A 339 5.99 6.78 3.54
C ALA A 339 7.48 6.95 3.20
N ILE A 340 8.34 6.04 3.66
CA ILE A 340 9.77 5.96 3.27
C ILE A 340 9.87 5.78 1.77
N PHE A 341 9.10 4.83 1.21
CA PHE A 341 9.03 4.64 -0.23
C PHE A 341 8.64 5.94 -0.94
N ALA A 342 7.50 6.51 -0.55
CA ALA A 342 6.95 7.70 -1.18
C ALA A 342 7.88 8.91 -1.08
N ALA A 343 8.68 9.03 -0.02
CA ALA A 343 9.57 10.17 0.23
C ALA A 343 10.97 10.02 -0.38
N PHE A 344 11.53 8.81 -0.35
CA PHE A 344 12.96 8.58 -0.60
C PHE A 344 13.25 7.66 -1.78
N PHE A 345 12.24 7.11 -2.44
CA PHE A 345 12.41 6.43 -3.72
C PHE A 345 11.89 7.34 -4.84
N PRO A 346 12.51 8.52 -5.07
CA PRO A 346 12.27 9.22 -6.32
C PRO A 346 12.83 8.31 -7.40
N ASN A 347 11.97 7.87 -8.32
CA ASN A 347 12.49 7.36 -9.56
C ASN A 347 13.29 8.52 -10.19
N LYS A 348 14.61 8.33 -10.24
CA LYS A 348 15.57 9.30 -10.80
C LYS A 348 15.49 9.35 -12.32
N THR A 349 14.54 8.64 -12.93
CA THR A 349 14.30 8.76 -14.36
C THR A 349 14.07 10.22 -14.77
N THR A 350 14.77 10.59 -15.83
CA THR A 350 14.70 11.83 -16.58
C THR A 350 13.53 11.84 -17.57
N ASN A 351 12.65 10.82 -17.53
CA ASN A 351 11.57 10.67 -18.48
C ASN A 351 10.62 11.88 -18.44
N PRO A 352 10.43 12.57 -19.58
CA PRO A 352 9.53 13.72 -19.66
C PRO A 352 8.06 13.36 -19.38
N ALA A 353 7.67 12.08 -19.48
CA ALA A 353 6.36 11.57 -19.10
C ALA A 353 6.10 11.57 -17.58
N LYS A 354 7.06 12.04 -16.77
CA LYS A 354 6.91 12.19 -15.32
C LYS A 354 5.62 12.93 -14.96
N PRO A 355 4.70 12.32 -14.21
CA PRO A 355 3.46 12.99 -13.83
C PRO A 355 3.75 14.23 -12.97
N ALA A 356 3.15 15.38 -13.31
CA ALA A 356 3.32 16.61 -12.53
C ALA A 356 2.93 16.45 -11.05
N ILE A 357 1.98 15.55 -10.76
CA ILE A 357 1.52 15.24 -9.40
C ILE A 357 2.51 14.37 -8.58
N TYR A 358 3.57 13.87 -9.20
CA TYR A 358 4.62 13.09 -8.53
C TYR A 358 5.31 13.89 -7.41
N THR A 359 5.48 15.20 -7.59
CA THR A 359 6.05 16.08 -6.56
C THR A 359 5.16 16.14 -5.31
N VAL A 360 3.84 16.12 -5.50
CA VAL A 360 2.85 16.09 -4.41
C VAL A 360 2.87 14.75 -3.68
N PHE A 361 3.07 13.64 -4.40
CA PHE A 361 3.26 12.31 -3.79
C PHE A 361 4.48 12.29 -2.87
N HIS A 362 5.63 12.80 -3.35
CA HIS A 362 6.87 12.92 -2.58
C HIS A 362 6.73 13.80 -1.35
N ALA A 363 6.19 15.01 -1.54
CA ALA A 363 5.93 15.93 -0.43
C ALA A 363 5.01 15.30 0.62
N GLY A 364 3.96 14.59 0.17
CA GLY A 364 3.08 13.84 1.05
C GLY A 364 3.83 12.78 1.86
N GLY A 365 4.70 11.99 1.20
CA GLY A 365 5.54 10.98 1.86
C GLY A 365 6.42 11.59 2.96
N ILE A 366 7.11 12.69 2.66
CA ILE A 366 7.97 13.41 3.62
C ILE A 366 7.14 13.91 4.81
N ILE A 367 5.98 14.51 4.56
CA ILE A 367 5.08 15.00 5.60
C ILE A 367 4.61 13.83 6.50
N MET A 368 4.23 12.69 5.92
CA MET A 368 3.82 11.49 6.66
C MET A 368 4.95 10.87 7.50
N LEU A 369 6.20 11.05 7.10
CA LEU A 369 7.35 10.52 7.85
C LEU A 369 7.59 11.25 9.15
N ILE A 370 7.27 12.55 9.24
CA ILE A 370 7.54 13.36 10.43
C ILE A 370 6.92 12.74 11.70
N PRO A 371 5.59 12.42 11.74
CA PRO A 371 5.00 11.72 12.88
C PRO A 371 5.61 10.35 13.13
N CYS A 372 5.90 9.59 12.08
CA CYS A 372 6.49 8.26 12.20
C CYS A 372 7.85 8.30 12.90
N VAL A 373 8.76 9.19 12.47
CA VAL A 373 10.08 9.34 13.07
C VAL A 373 9.98 9.78 14.53
N ILE A 374 9.12 10.76 14.82
CA ILE A 374 8.92 11.26 16.19
C ILE A 374 8.41 10.15 17.11
N ILE A 375 7.41 9.37 16.67
CA ILE A 375 6.83 8.29 17.46
C ILE A 375 7.81 7.14 17.66
N VAL A 376 8.52 6.74 16.62
CA VAL A 376 9.54 5.67 16.70
C VAL A 376 10.66 6.09 17.65
N LEU A 377 11.16 7.32 17.55
CA LEU A 377 12.15 7.85 18.48
C LEU A 377 11.60 7.91 19.91
N ALA A 378 10.37 8.38 20.11
CA ALA A 378 9.74 8.41 21.43
C ALA A 378 9.59 7.01 22.04
N LEU A 379 9.22 6.01 21.24
CA LEU A 379 9.13 4.61 21.64
C LEU A 379 10.51 4.04 21.99
N LEU A 380 11.53 4.30 21.18
CA LEU A 380 12.92 3.86 21.41
C LEU A 380 13.51 4.49 22.65
N ILE A 381 13.42 5.81 22.80
CA ILE A 381 13.87 6.55 24.00
C ILE A 381 13.12 6.05 25.23
N GLY A 382 11.81 5.82 25.12
CA GLY A 382 10.99 5.23 26.18
C GLY A 382 11.45 3.84 26.58
N ALA A 383 11.84 3.01 25.61
CA ALA A 383 12.39 1.67 25.82
C ALA A 383 13.74 1.68 26.52
N LEU A 384 14.65 2.55 26.07
CA LEU A 384 16.01 2.66 26.63
C LEU A 384 15.99 3.23 28.05
N ASN A 385 15.24 4.30 28.27
CA ASN A 385 15.23 5.00 29.56
C ASN A 385 14.33 4.35 30.61
N LYS A 386 13.61 3.25 30.27
CA LYS A 386 12.53 2.68 31.11
C LYS A 386 11.50 3.74 31.57
N CYS A 387 11.40 4.84 30.82
CA CYS A 387 10.64 6.04 31.15
C CYS A 387 9.24 6.03 30.51
N ALA A 388 8.49 7.10 30.75
CA ALA A 388 7.04 7.27 30.57
C ALA A 388 6.36 6.72 29.28
N PRO A 389 6.95 6.69 28.07
CA PRO A 389 6.22 6.23 26.88
C PRO A 389 5.80 4.76 26.98
N ILE A 390 6.68 3.88 27.47
CA ILE A 390 6.31 2.48 27.71
C ILE A 390 5.31 2.35 28.86
N ARG A 391 5.36 3.23 29.86
CA ARG A 391 4.32 3.27 30.89
C ARG A 391 2.96 3.65 30.29
N ALA A 392 2.94 4.55 29.30
CA ALA A 392 1.73 4.90 28.56
C ALA A 392 1.13 3.71 27.78
N PHE A 393 1.91 2.69 27.40
CA PHE A 393 1.40 1.40 26.89
C PHE A 393 1.13 0.36 27.97
N LYS A 394 1.85 0.44 29.09
CA LYS A 394 1.65 -0.43 30.25
C LYS A 394 0.26 -0.25 30.87
N TYR A 395 -0.22 0.99 30.99
CA TYR A 395 -1.57 1.24 31.52
C TYR A 395 -2.68 0.62 30.64
N PRO A 396 -2.69 0.82 29.31
CA PRO A 396 -3.59 0.09 28.42
C PRO A 396 -3.45 -1.42 28.57
N ALA A 397 -2.24 -1.97 28.51
CA ALA A 397 -2.04 -3.41 28.62
C ALA A 397 -2.56 -4.00 29.95
N GLN A 398 -2.39 -3.26 31.05
CA GLN A 398 -2.95 -3.62 32.35
C GLN A 398 -4.48 -3.60 32.34
N ASP A 399 -5.09 -2.58 31.74
CA ASP A 399 -6.54 -2.47 31.66
C ASP A 399 -7.16 -3.52 30.72
N LEU A 400 -6.50 -3.85 29.61
CA LEU A 400 -6.89 -4.98 28.76
C LEU A 400 -6.83 -6.30 29.54
N TRP A 401 -5.78 -6.51 30.33
CA TRP A 401 -5.67 -7.68 31.20
C TRP A 401 -6.79 -7.70 32.25
N ARG A 402 -7.16 -6.55 32.82
CA ARG A 402 -8.31 -6.44 33.74
C ARG A 402 -9.61 -6.80 33.06
N LEU A 403 -9.85 -6.33 31.83
CA LEU A 403 -11.04 -6.67 31.05
C LEU A 403 -11.16 -8.17 30.83
N ILE A 404 -10.07 -8.82 30.42
CA ILE A 404 -10.06 -10.26 30.13
C ILE A 404 -10.17 -11.07 31.43
N SER A 405 -9.50 -10.62 32.51
CA SER A 405 -9.43 -11.37 33.76
C SER A 405 -10.64 -11.15 34.68
N ASN A 406 -11.31 -10.00 34.65
CA ASN A 406 -12.42 -9.70 35.56
C ASN A 406 -13.64 -10.64 35.40
N PRO A 407 -14.08 -11.02 34.17
CA PRO A 407 -15.10 -12.06 34.00
C PRO A 407 -14.69 -13.40 34.61
N VAL A 408 -13.44 -13.82 34.38
CA VAL A 408 -12.89 -15.07 34.94
C VAL A 408 -12.77 -14.99 36.46
N ARG A 409 -12.38 -13.83 37.00
CA ARG A 409 -12.29 -13.59 38.45
C ARG A 409 -13.67 -13.59 39.09
N LYS A 410 -14.69 -13.00 38.45
CA LYS A 410 -16.09 -13.02 38.88
C LYS A 410 -16.62 -14.46 38.97
N ILE A 411 -16.38 -15.28 37.95
CA ILE A 411 -16.75 -16.71 37.95
C ILE A 411 -16.04 -17.48 39.07
N ARG A 412 -14.79 -17.09 39.40
CA ARG A 412 -13.98 -17.72 40.45
C ARG A 412 -14.19 -17.11 41.85
N GLY A 413 -15.16 -16.21 42.04
CA GLY A 413 -15.38 -15.53 43.32
C GLY A 413 -14.21 -14.69 43.81
N LYS A 414 -13.30 -14.27 42.91
CA LYS A 414 -12.16 -13.41 43.24
C LYS A 414 -12.54 -11.94 43.09
N GLU A 415 -12.01 -11.10 43.98
CA GLU A 415 -12.18 -9.65 43.95
C GLU A 415 -11.80 -9.08 42.57
N GLN A 416 -12.60 -8.16 42.04
CA GLN A 416 -12.35 -7.56 40.73
C GLN A 416 -11.17 -6.59 40.81
N LEU A 417 -10.39 -6.51 39.74
CA LEU A 417 -9.31 -5.54 39.66
C LEU A 417 -9.91 -4.15 39.41
N GLU A 418 -9.56 -3.18 40.26
CA GLU A 418 -10.02 -1.80 40.11
C GLU A 418 -9.60 -1.18 38.77
N LYS A 419 -10.53 -0.42 38.17
CA LYS A 419 -10.29 0.33 36.95
C LYS A 419 -9.45 1.56 37.29
N LYS A 420 -8.27 1.71 36.67
CA LYS A 420 -7.45 2.90 36.85
C LYS A 420 -7.87 3.93 35.83
N SER A 421 -8.35 5.07 36.31
CA SER A 421 -8.46 6.28 35.49
C SER A 421 -7.22 7.14 35.66
N VAL A 422 -6.77 7.78 34.59
CA VAL A 422 -5.75 8.82 34.64
C VAL A 422 -6.44 10.16 34.46
N ASP A 423 -6.05 11.14 35.27
CA ASP A 423 -6.55 12.51 35.20
C ASP A 423 -6.07 13.18 33.90
N MET A 424 -7.00 13.83 33.20
CA MET A 424 -6.76 14.50 31.92
C MET A 424 -5.76 15.65 32.04
N ALA A 425 -5.62 16.26 33.22
CA ALA A 425 -4.66 17.34 33.45
C ALA A 425 -3.21 16.93 33.08
N GLN A 426 -2.85 15.67 33.31
CA GLN A 426 -1.53 15.12 32.95
C GLN A 426 -1.39 14.84 31.44
N PHE A 427 -2.51 14.69 30.73
CA PHE A 427 -2.57 14.39 29.30
C PHE A 427 -2.67 15.62 28.41
N LYS A 428 -3.02 16.80 28.95
CA LYS A 428 -3.25 18.02 28.16
C LYS A 428 -2.08 18.39 27.25
N GLY A 429 -0.84 18.31 27.73
CA GLY A 429 0.35 18.58 26.90
C GLY A 429 0.51 17.55 25.76
N TRP A 430 0.33 16.27 26.07
CA TRP A 430 0.38 15.18 25.08
C TRP A 430 -0.73 15.29 24.04
N PHE A 431 -1.91 15.76 24.43
CA PHE A 431 -3.04 15.96 23.53
C PHE A 431 -2.68 16.94 22.40
N TYR A 432 -2.11 18.10 22.72
CA TYR A 432 -1.73 19.08 21.69
C TYR A 432 -0.63 18.55 20.76
N ILE A 433 0.33 17.80 21.30
CA ILE A 433 1.37 17.13 20.50
C ILE A 433 0.72 16.12 19.55
N PHE A 434 -0.15 15.25 20.06
CA PHE A 434 -0.85 14.24 19.25
C PHE A 434 -1.76 14.87 18.20
N PHE A 435 -2.42 15.97 18.53
CA PHE A 435 -3.22 16.73 17.60
C PHE A 435 -2.38 17.31 16.46
N GLY A 436 -1.26 17.98 16.79
CA GLY A 436 -0.34 18.52 15.77
C GLY A 436 0.22 17.43 14.85
N LEU A 437 0.70 16.33 15.42
CA LEU A 437 1.18 15.17 14.65
C LEU A 437 0.07 14.53 13.81
N GLY A 438 -1.14 14.46 14.34
CA GLY A 438 -2.31 13.93 13.64
C GLY A 438 -2.68 14.78 12.42
N ILE A 439 -2.65 16.11 12.52
CA ILE A 439 -2.89 17.00 11.37
C ILE A 439 -1.85 16.78 10.28
N ILE A 440 -0.57 16.73 10.66
CA ILE A 440 0.54 16.48 9.73
C ILE A 440 0.32 15.14 9.01
N LEU A 441 0.02 14.07 9.76
CA LEU A 441 -0.26 12.75 9.20
C LEU A 441 -1.45 12.78 8.25
N TYR A 442 -2.55 13.43 8.64
CA TYR A 442 -3.78 13.53 7.85
C TYR A 442 -3.56 14.23 6.50
N ILE A 443 -2.86 15.36 6.51
CA ILE A 443 -2.53 16.11 5.29
C ILE A 443 -1.62 15.26 4.38
N GLY A 444 -0.56 14.69 4.96
CA GLY A 444 0.36 13.81 4.23
C GLY A 444 -0.35 12.62 3.59
N SER A 445 -1.22 11.95 4.35
CA SER A 445 -2.04 10.83 3.88
C SER A 445 -2.91 11.18 2.70
N TRP A 446 -3.59 12.34 2.72
CA TRP A 446 -4.38 12.79 1.58
C TRP A 446 -3.52 13.09 0.35
N MET A 447 -2.39 13.77 0.53
CA MET A 447 -1.46 14.08 -0.55
C MET A 447 -0.93 12.80 -1.21
N VAL A 448 -0.48 11.84 -0.40
CA VAL A 448 0.01 10.54 -0.87
C VAL A 448 -1.08 9.77 -1.59
N TRP A 449 -2.26 9.57 -0.97
CA TRP A 449 -3.33 8.78 -1.58
C TRP A 449 -3.90 9.39 -2.85
N ALA A 450 -4.17 10.70 -2.85
CA ALA A 450 -4.73 11.36 -4.01
C ALA A 450 -3.74 11.35 -5.19
N SER A 451 -2.45 11.56 -4.91
CA SER A 451 -1.41 11.51 -5.93
C SER A 451 -1.18 10.09 -6.43
N PHE A 452 -1.08 9.12 -5.51
CA PHE A 452 -0.94 7.70 -5.83
C PHE A 452 -2.06 7.23 -6.75
N LEU A 453 -3.34 7.47 -6.41
CA LEU A 453 -4.47 7.04 -7.21
C LEU A 453 -4.51 7.71 -8.59
N LYS A 454 -4.15 9.00 -8.67
CA LYS A 454 -4.11 9.73 -9.95
C LYS A 454 -2.97 9.25 -10.86
N MET A 455 -1.79 8.97 -10.29
CA MET A 455 -0.65 8.44 -11.03
C MET A 455 -0.87 6.99 -11.44
N ALA A 456 -1.44 6.18 -10.55
CA ALA A 456 -1.73 4.78 -10.83
C ALA A 456 -2.78 4.69 -11.94
N GLY A 457 -3.82 5.53 -11.91
CA GLY A 457 -4.90 5.45 -12.88
C GLY A 457 -5.49 4.04 -12.92
N ASP A 458 -5.47 3.41 -14.10
CA ASP A 458 -5.96 2.05 -14.31
C ASP A 458 -5.02 0.96 -13.75
N LEU A 459 -3.82 1.32 -13.32
CA LEU A 459 -2.92 0.42 -12.60
C LEU A 459 -3.46 0.03 -11.22
N TYR A 460 -4.33 0.85 -10.63
CA TYR A 460 -5.02 0.58 -9.36
C TYR A 460 -6.53 0.40 -9.60
N CYS A 461 -6.94 -0.86 -9.69
CA CYS A 461 -8.23 -1.30 -10.19
C CYS A 461 -8.96 -2.22 -9.18
N PRO A 462 -9.55 -1.66 -8.11
CA PRO A 462 -10.41 -2.41 -7.22
C PRO A 462 -11.76 -2.77 -7.87
N ALA A 463 -11.94 -3.99 -8.40
CA ALA A 463 -13.14 -4.40 -9.15
C ALA A 463 -14.46 -4.15 -8.41
N LYS A 464 -14.47 -4.42 -7.11
CA LYS A 464 -15.68 -4.39 -6.28
C LYS A 464 -15.59 -3.27 -5.26
N LEU A 465 -15.43 -2.04 -5.75
CA LEU A 465 -15.33 -0.85 -4.90
C LEU A 465 -16.53 -0.75 -3.93
N ASP A 466 -17.73 -1.20 -4.32
CA ASP A 466 -18.90 -1.18 -3.43
C ASP A 466 -18.80 -2.16 -2.25
N LYS A 467 -18.11 -3.30 -2.43
CA LYS A 467 -17.80 -4.21 -1.31
C LYS A 467 -16.78 -3.60 -0.35
N LEU A 468 -15.80 -2.91 -0.90
CA LEU A 468 -14.82 -2.15 -0.11
C LEU A 468 -15.52 -1.01 0.65
N ALA A 469 -16.42 -0.28 -0.01
CA ALA A 469 -17.25 0.75 0.60
C ALA A 469 -18.10 0.18 1.74
N ALA A 470 -18.75 -0.97 1.54
CA ALA A 470 -19.55 -1.60 2.58
C ALA A 470 -18.73 -1.86 3.85
N VAL A 471 -17.48 -2.31 3.74
CA VAL A 471 -16.57 -2.45 4.90
C VAL A 471 -16.21 -1.08 5.47
N LEU A 472 -15.82 -0.13 4.63
CA LEU A 472 -15.46 1.22 5.05
C LEU A 472 -16.60 1.98 5.74
N PHE A 473 -17.86 1.65 5.44
CA PHE A 473 -19.05 2.34 5.94
C PHE A 473 -19.69 1.59 7.12
N ALA A 474 -19.94 0.29 6.97
CA ALA A 474 -20.64 -0.49 8.00
C ALA A 474 -19.74 -0.77 9.21
N TYR A 475 -18.44 -0.96 8.99
CA TYR A 475 -17.54 -1.38 10.06
C TYR A 475 -17.36 -0.33 11.15
N PRO A 476 -17.13 0.96 10.85
CA PRO A 476 -17.10 2.01 11.88
C PRO A 476 -18.43 2.14 12.65
N VAL A 477 -19.56 1.93 11.98
CA VAL A 477 -20.90 1.97 12.62
C VAL A 477 -21.08 0.79 13.57
N ALA A 478 -20.81 -0.43 13.11
CA ALA A 478 -20.93 -1.63 13.92
C ALA A 478 -20.02 -1.57 15.17
N LEU A 479 -18.79 -1.08 15.04
CA LEU A 479 -17.88 -0.97 16.17
C LEU A 479 -18.23 0.15 17.13
N ASN A 480 -18.73 1.28 16.67
CA ASN A 480 -19.25 2.30 17.59
C ASN A 480 -20.50 1.79 18.33
N ALA A 481 -21.36 0.98 17.70
CA ALA A 481 -22.45 0.30 18.40
C ALA A 481 -21.93 -0.66 19.48
N VAL A 482 -20.88 -1.45 19.18
CA VAL A 482 -20.21 -2.30 20.18
C VAL A 482 -19.60 -1.46 21.31
N ARG A 483 -18.94 -0.34 20.98
CA ARG A 483 -18.36 0.59 21.97
C ARG A 483 -19.44 1.10 22.93
N VAL A 484 -20.57 1.57 22.40
CA VAL A 484 -21.72 2.05 23.20
C VAL A 484 -22.29 0.92 24.06
N PHE A 485 -22.46 -0.28 23.50
CA PHE A 485 -22.93 -1.44 24.24
C PHE A 485 -21.99 -1.78 25.40
N VAL A 486 -20.69 -1.88 25.15
CA VAL A 486 -19.67 -2.20 26.16
C VAL A 486 -19.51 -1.09 27.22
N GLN A 487 -19.91 0.16 26.91
CA GLN A 487 -19.93 1.24 27.90
C GLN A 487 -21.21 1.23 28.76
N ALA A 488 -22.29 0.63 28.28
CA ALA A 488 -23.56 0.55 28.99
C ALA A 488 -23.63 -0.61 30.00
N PHE A 489 -22.82 -1.65 29.81
CA PHE A 489 -22.74 -2.86 30.65
C PHE A 489 -21.39 -2.95 31.38
#